data_AF-A0AAD9AZH8-F1
#
_entry.id   AF-A0AAD9AZH8-F1
#
_cell.length_a   1.000
_cell.length_b   1.000
_cell.length_c   1.000
_cell.angle_alpha   90.00
_cell.angle_beta   90.00
_cell.angle_gamma   90.00
#
_symmetry.space_group_name_H-M   'P 1'
#
loop_
_entity.id
_entity.type
_entity.pdbx_description
1 polymer ?
#
loop_
_entity_poly.entity_id
_entity_poly.type
_entity_poly.pdbx_seq_one_letter_code
_entity_poly.pdbx_strand_id
1 'polypeptide(L)'
;MARIVALLATIAAISGVAFAVTCTPSETYCGSRLLKIDANNRKAVKSSLAAGKQVADDAHVSQSVFWCVPSGVPAGDSGLLFVTYCDPANACQEGGALGGVGDACSTTSSTTSPKIRR
;
A
#
# COMPACT_ATOMS: atom_id res chain seq x y z
N MET A 1 -17.78 7.72 54.78
CA MET A 1 -18.50 7.03 53.69
C MET A 1 -18.60 8.05 52.55
N ALA A 2 -18.09 7.93 51.34
CA ALA A 2 -17.57 6.82 50.55
C ALA A 2 -16.44 7.34 49.64
N ARG A 3 -15.47 6.47 49.37
CA ARG A 3 -14.28 6.75 48.56
C ARG A 3 -14.67 6.80 47.09
N ILE A 4 -14.44 7.93 46.43
CA ILE A 4 -14.63 8.07 44.98
C ILE A 4 -13.50 7.28 44.30
N VAL A 5 -13.83 6.10 43.79
CA VAL A 5 -12.91 5.23 43.06
C VAL A 5 -12.72 5.83 41.67
N ALA A 6 -11.49 6.26 41.38
CA ALA A 6 -11.07 6.69 40.05
C ALA A 6 -11.08 5.47 39.11
N LEU A 7 -12.03 5.46 38.16
CA LEU A 7 -12.05 4.50 37.06
C LEU A 7 -11.00 4.94 36.02
N LEU A 8 -9.79 4.39 36.15
CA LEU A 8 -8.77 4.43 35.10
C LEU A 8 -9.20 3.53 33.94
N ALA A 9 -9.81 4.12 32.91
CA ALA A 9 -10.06 3.44 31.66
C ALA A 9 -8.74 3.29 30.89
N THR A 10 -8.04 2.17 31.10
CA THR A 10 -6.89 1.79 30.27
C THR A 10 -7.40 1.35 28.91
N ILE A 11 -7.36 2.26 27.93
CA ILE A 11 -7.52 1.90 26.52
C ILE A 11 -6.24 1.16 26.14
N ALA A 12 -6.26 -0.17 26.25
CA ALA A 12 -5.22 -1.01 25.69
C ALA A 12 -5.28 -0.87 24.17
N ALA A 13 -4.39 -0.05 23.60
CA ALA A 13 -4.17 -0.03 22.17
C ALA A 13 -3.63 -1.42 21.78
N ILE A 14 -4.47 -2.23 21.14
CA ILE A 14 -4.06 -3.49 20.54
C ILE A 14 -3.19 -3.11 19.34
N SER A 15 -1.89 -2.94 19.56
CA SER A 15 -0.93 -2.85 18.48
C SER A 15 -0.86 -4.22 17.82
N GLY A 16 -1.71 -4.45 16.82
CA GLY A 16 -1.61 -5.61 15.96
C GLY A 16 -0.18 -5.69 15.45
N VAL A 17 0.48 -6.82 15.68
CA VAL A 17 1.76 -7.14 15.07
C VAL A 17 1.51 -7.36 13.58
N ALA A 18 1.47 -6.26 12.82
CA ALA A 18 1.47 -6.33 11.38
C ALA A 18 2.69 -7.15 10.95
N PHE A 19 2.49 -8.15 10.09
CA PHE A 19 3.63 -8.73 9.37
C PHE A 19 4.32 -7.54 8.70
N ALA A 20 5.56 -7.27 9.07
CA ALA A 20 6.28 -6.06 8.64
C ALA A 20 6.44 -6.12 7.12
N VAL A 21 5.48 -5.53 6.40
CA VAL A 21 5.65 -5.23 4.99
C VAL A 21 6.81 -4.26 4.88
N THR A 22 7.75 -4.55 3.98
CA THR A 22 8.89 -3.68 3.74
C THR A 22 8.45 -2.55 2.80
N CYS A 23 7.94 -1.46 3.37
CA CYS A 23 7.57 -0.23 2.66
C CYS A 23 7.68 1.01 3.57
N THR A 24 7.80 2.20 2.98
CA THR A 24 7.76 3.46 3.74
C THR A 24 6.32 3.76 4.15
N PRO A 25 6.04 4.00 5.45
CA PRO A 25 4.72 4.35 5.92
C PRO A 25 4.13 5.57 5.20
N SER A 26 2.81 5.56 5.01
CA SER A 26 2.04 6.63 4.35
C SER A 26 2.30 6.82 2.85
N GLU A 27 3.17 6.01 2.24
CA GLU A 27 3.40 6.03 0.79
C GLU A 27 2.56 4.97 0.06
N THR A 28 2.29 5.22 -1.22
CA THR A 28 1.67 4.25 -2.11
C THR A 28 2.71 3.52 -2.95
N TYR A 29 2.45 2.25 -3.21
CA TYR A 29 3.32 1.35 -3.96
C TYR A 29 2.53 0.50 -4.95
N CYS A 30 3.06 0.34 -6.15
CA CYS A 30 2.65 -0.70 -7.08
C CYS A 30 3.00 -2.06 -6.48
N GLY A 31 2.11 -3.04 -6.63
CA GLY A 31 2.40 -4.40 -6.15
C GLY A 31 3.67 -4.97 -6.77
N SER A 32 3.98 -4.63 -8.02
CA SER A 32 5.24 -4.98 -8.68
C SER A 32 6.46 -4.39 -7.95
N ARG A 33 6.40 -3.13 -7.50
CA ARG A 33 7.46 -2.48 -6.72
C ARG A 33 7.62 -3.11 -5.34
N LEU A 34 6.52 -3.39 -4.63
CA LEU A 34 6.56 -4.08 -3.33
C LEU A 34 7.24 -5.45 -3.41
N LEU A 35 6.97 -6.22 -4.46
CA LEU A 35 7.59 -7.53 -4.67
C LEU A 35 9.07 -7.44 -5.06
N LYS A 36 9.51 -6.35 -5.70
CA LYS A 36 10.93 -6.08 -5.99
C LYS A 36 11.70 -5.69 -4.73
N ILE A 37 11.07 -4.89 -3.86
CA ILE A 37 11.67 -4.48 -2.58
C ILE A 37 11.92 -5.70 -1.69
N ASP A 38 10.90 -6.55 -1.54
CA ASP A 38 11.00 -7.78 -0.77
C ASP A 38 10.01 -8.82 -1.27
N ALA A 39 10.51 -9.99 -1.68
CA ALA A 39 9.66 -11.09 -2.13
C ALA A 39 8.70 -11.60 -1.04
N ASN A 40 9.03 -11.39 0.24
CA ASN A 40 8.19 -11.75 1.39
C ASN A 40 6.93 -10.88 1.49
N ASN A 41 6.91 -9.70 0.85
CA ASN A 41 5.73 -8.84 0.77
C ASN A 41 4.57 -9.51 0.02
N ARG A 42 4.82 -10.60 -0.73
CA ARG A 42 3.79 -11.33 -1.48
C ARG A 42 2.61 -11.76 -0.61
N LYS A 43 2.87 -12.22 0.62
CA LYS A 43 1.80 -12.63 1.55
C LYS A 43 0.95 -11.42 1.95
N ALA A 44 1.58 -10.30 2.30
CA ALA A 44 0.90 -9.07 2.68
C ALA A 44 0.05 -8.50 1.52
N VAL A 45 0.61 -8.47 0.32
CA VAL A 45 -0.08 -8.01 -0.90
C VAL A 45 -1.31 -8.87 -1.20
N LYS A 46 -1.16 -10.20 -1.21
CA LYS A 46 -2.32 -11.10 -1.45
C LYS A 46 -3.38 -11.00 -0.36
N SER A 47 -2.96 -10.85 0.90
CA SER A 47 -3.87 -10.64 2.03
C SER A 47 -4.66 -9.33 1.87
N SER A 48 -3.99 -8.25 1.46
CA SER A 48 -4.61 -6.96 1.19
C SER A 48 -5.62 -7.02 0.04
N LEU A 49 -5.30 -7.75 -1.04
CA LEU A 49 -6.25 -7.97 -2.15
C LEU A 49 -7.46 -8.79 -1.71
N ALA A 50 -7.24 -9.86 -0.92
CA ALA A 50 -8.32 -10.67 -0.37
C ALA A 50 -9.25 -9.86 0.54
N ALA A 51 -8.69 -8.98 1.38
CA ALA A 51 -9.45 -8.05 2.21
C ALA A 51 -10.30 -7.07 1.36
N GLY A 52 -9.74 -6.60 0.24
CA GLY A 52 -10.43 -5.79 -0.77
C GLY A 52 -11.38 -6.58 -1.69
N LYS A 53 -11.55 -7.90 -1.48
CA LYS A 53 -12.32 -8.82 -2.33
C LYS A 53 -11.87 -8.80 -3.81
N GLN A 54 -10.58 -8.55 -4.04
CA GLN A 54 -9.97 -8.50 -5.37
C GLN A 54 -9.36 -9.83 -5.76
N VAL A 55 -9.10 -10.00 -7.06
CA VAL A 55 -8.36 -11.14 -7.60
C VAL A 55 -6.87 -10.97 -7.22
N ALA A 56 -6.17 -12.06 -6.92
CA ALA A 56 -4.79 -12.04 -6.44
C ALA A 56 -3.81 -12.78 -7.35
N ASP A 57 -4.10 -12.80 -8.66
CA ASP A 57 -3.17 -13.28 -9.69
C ASP A 57 -2.02 -12.29 -9.91
N ASP A 58 -0.92 -12.75 -10.54
CA ASP A 58 0.29 -11.94 -10.67
C ASP A 58 0.08 -10.68 -11.54
N ALA A 59 -0.81 -10.73 -12.54
CA ALA A 59 -1.13 -9.55 -13.35
C ALA A 59 -1.88 -8.52 -12.51
N HIS A 60 -2.89 -8.97 -11.76
CA HIS A 60 -3.67 -8.11 -10.87
C HIS A 60 -2.80 -7.49 -9.78
N VAL A 61 -1.94 -8.31 -9.15
CA VAL A 61 -0.96 -7.84 -8.16
C VAL A 61 -0.05 -6.78 -8.76
N SER A 62 0.52 -7.03 -9.94
CA SER A 62 1.52 -6.13 -10.54
C SER A 62 0.97 -4.75 -10.89
N GLN A 63 -0.32 -4.66 -11.22
CA GLN A 63 -1.02 -3.45 -11.66
C GLN A 63 -1.86 -2.80 -10.54
N SER A 64 -1.82 -3.35 -9.33
CA SER A 64 -2.54 -2.78 -8.18
C SER A 64 -1.69 -1.78 -7.41
N VAL A 65 -2.33 -0.72 -6.92
CA VAL A 65 -1.75 0.27 -6.01
C VAL A 65 -2.14 -0.10 -4.58
N PHE A 66 -1.14 -0.14 -3.70
CA PHE A 66 -1.27 -0.41 -2.28
C PHE A 66 -0.80 0.78 -1.49
N TRP A 67 -1.46 1.09 -0.39
CA TRP A 67 -1.03 2.10 0.56
C TRP A 67 -0.36 1.42 1.74
N CYS A 68 0.87 1.84 2.04
CA CYS A 68 1.64 1.40 3.19
C CYS A 68 1.09 2.08 4.44
N VAL A 69 0.44 1.31 5.29
CA VAL A 69 -0.34 1.89 6.39
C VAL A 69 0.60 2.30 7.53
N PRO A 70 0.54 3.55 8.01
CA PRO A 70 1.32 3.98 9.15
C PRO A 70 0.83 3.34 10.46
N SER A 71 1.75 3.22 11.41
CA SER A 71 1.44 2.71 12.76
C SER A 71 0.27 3.48 13.38
N GLY A 72 -0.67 2.74 13.98
CA GLY A 72 -1.85 3.31 14.63
C GLY A 72 -3.09 3.40 13.73
N VAL A 73 -2.97 3.09 12.43
CA VAL A 73 -4.12 2.94 11.53
C VAL A 73 -4.45 1.45 11.36
N PRO A 74 -5.72 1.03 11.48
CA PRO A 74 -6.10 -0.37 11.31
C PRO A 74 -5.94 -0.81 9.85
N ALA A 75 -4.93 -1.63 9.59
CA ALA A 75 -4.56 -2.16 8.26
C ALA A 75 -4.87 -3.66 8.06
N GLY A 76 -5.53 -4.29 9.04
CA GLY A 76 -5.49 -5.75 9.19
C GLY A 76 -4.06 -6.25 9.44
N ASP A 77 -3.82 -7.54 9.18
CA ASP A 77 -2.55 -8.21 9.52
C ASP A 77 -1.39 -7.86 8.56
N SER A 78 -1.68 -7.27 7.41
CA SER A 78 -0.71 -7.11 6.30
C SER A 78 0.06 -5.79 6.29
N GLY A 79 -0.35 -4.78 7.07
CA GLY A 79 0.25 -3.44 7.00
C GLY A 79 0.08 -2.71 5.67
N LEU A 80 -0.73 -3.28 4.77
CA LEU A 80 -1.07 -2.77 3.44
C LEU A 80 -2.58 -2.65 3.32
N LEU A 81 -3.03 -1.58 2.66
CA LEU A 81 -4.40 -1.43 2.19
C LEU A 81 -4.42 -1.38 0.66
N PHE A 82 -5.37 -2.09 0.07
CA PHE A 82 -5.61 -2.03 -1.37
C PHE A 82 -6.27 -0.69 -1.68
N VAL A 83 -5.66 0.09 -2.58
CA VAL A 83 -6.19 1.39 -2.99
C VAL A 83 -7.03 1.23 -4.25
N THR A 84 -6.42 0.69 -5.31
CA THR A 84 -7.08 0.53 -6.60
C THR A 84 -6.31 -0.43 -7.51
N TYR A 85 -7.00 -0.98 -8.51
CA TYR A 85 -6.40 -1.69 -9.63
C TYR A 85 -6.31 -0.74 -10.82
N CYS A 86 -5.17 -0.70 -11.51
CA CYS A 86 -5.05 0.09 -12.73
C CYS A 86 -5.58 -0.70 -13.92
N ASP A 87 -6.66 -0.22 -14.52
CA ASP A 87 -7.26 -0.78 -15.74
C ASP A 87 -6.24 -0.86 -16.88
N PRO A 88 -6.42 -1.72 -17.90
CA PRO A 88 -5.45 -1.90 -18.99
C PRO A 88 -5.03 -0.64 -19.77
N ALA A 89 -5.85 0.43 -19.72
CA ALA A 89 -5.52 1.74 -20.32
C ALA A 89 -4.53 2.57 -19.47
N ASN A 90 -4.37 2.22 -18.19
CA ASN A 90 -3.53 2.88 -17.20
C ASN A 90 -2.57 1.86 -16.60
N ALA A 91 -1.27 2.11 -16.62
CA ALA A 91 -0.32 1.28 -15.90
C ALA A 91 -0.19 1.77 -14.46
N CYS A 92 0.01 0.84 -13.52
CA CYS A 92 0.56 1.23 -12.22
C CYS A 92 1.97 1.76 -12.45
N GLN A 93 2.12 3.07 -12.30
CA GLN A 93 3.37 3.75 -12.54
C GLN A 93 4.05 3.99 -11.19
N GLU A 94 5.29 3.52 -11.09
CA GLU A 94 6.11 3.77 -9.92
C GLU A 94 6.36 5.28 -9.79
N GLY A 95 5.79 5.86 -8.73
CA GLY A 95 5.98 7.23 -8.29
C GLY A 95 7.26 7.28 -7.47
N GLY A 96 8.38 7.50 -8.15
CA GLY A 96 9.59 7.97 -7.48
C GLY A 96 10.92 7.37 -7.95
N ALA A 97 11.41 7.89 -9.07
CA ALA A 97 12.83 8.25 -9.23
C ALA A 97 13.05 9.79 -9.29
N LEU A 98 11.97 10.61 -9.26
CA LEU A 98 12.01 12.06 -9.58
C LEU A 98 11.07 12.98 -8.75
N GLY A 99 10.68 12.66 -7.52
CA GLY A 99 10.15 13.67 -6.57
C GLY A 99 8.72 13.51 -6.01
N GLY A 100 8.55 12.66 -4.99
CA GLY A 100 7.68 12.98 -3.85
C GLY A 100 6.19 12.59 -3.88
N VAL A 101 5.69 11.92 -4.92
CA VAL A 101 4.34 11.33 -4.92
C VAL A 101 4.47 9.82 -5.09
N GLY A 102 3.85 9.04 -4.20
CA GLY A 102 3.89 7.58 -4.25
C GLY A 102 3.32 7.01 -5.55
N ASP A 103 3.41 5.69 -5.71
CA ASP A 103 2.96 5.00 -6.92
C ASP A 103 1.46 5.19 -7.17
N ALA A 104 1.08 5.33 -8.44
CA ALA A 104 -0.29 5.64 -8.84
C ALA A 104 -0.63 5.07 -10.22
N CYS A 105 -1.92 4.92 -10.49
CA CYS A 105 -2.38 4.64 -11.84
C CYS A 105 -2.18 5.88 -12.71
N SER A 106 -1.38 5.73 -13.76
CA SER A 106 -1.20 6.77 -14.77
C SER A 106 -1.57 6.21 -16.12
N THR A 107 -2.17 7.03 -16.98
CA THR A 107 -2.35 6.68 -18.38
C THR A 107 -1.02 6.20 -18.93
N THR A 108 -1.03 5.13 -19.73
CA THR A 108 0.12 4.75 -20.55
C THR A 108 0.28 5.80 -21.66
N SER A 109 0.55 7.04 -21.27
CA SER A 109 1.13 8.02 -22.15
C SER A 109 2.54 7.51 -22.38
N SER A 110 2.72 6.76 -23.47
CA SER A 110 4.00 6.66 -24.14
C SER A 110 4.66 8.03 -24.05
N THR A 111 5.68 8.16 -23.21
CA THR A 111 6.57 9.30 -23.21
C THR A 111 7.32 9.27 -24.54
N THR A 112 6.64 9.59 -25.62
CA THR A 112 7.25 10.29 -26.74
C THR A 112 7.59 11.66 -26.19
N SER A 113 8.70 11.72 -25.48
CA SER A 113 9.45 12.96 -25.33
C SER A 113 9.59 13.54 -26.74
N PRO A 114 9.06 14.74 -27.04
CA PRO A 114 9.33 15.38 -28.32
C PRO A 114 10.82 15.64 -28.34
N LYS A 115 11.56 14.79 -29.06
CA LYS A 115 12.97 14.98 -29.35
C LYS A 115 13.06 16.29 -30.14
N ILE A 116 13.34 17.39 -29.45
CA ILE A 116 13.61 18.70 -30.06
C ILE A 116 14.81 18.49 -30.99
N ARG A 117 14.51 18.36 -32.28
CA ARG A 117 15.50 18.29 -33.34
C ARG A 117 15.91 19.74 -33.64
N ARG A 118 17.03 20.17 -33.05
CA ARG A 118 17.79 21.32 -33.56
C ARG A 118 18.81 20.82 -34.57
#